data_AF-A0A7J5YZ15-F1
#
_entry.id   AF-A0A7J5YZ15-F1
#
_cell.length_a   1.000
_cell.length_b   1.000
_cell.length_c   1.000
_cell.angle_alpha   90.00
_cell.angle_beta   90.00
_cell.angle_gamma   90.00
#
_symmetry.space_group_name_H-M   'P 1'
#
loop_
_entity.id
_entity.type
_entity.pdbx_description
1 polymer ?
#
loop_
_entity_poly.entity_id
_entity_poly.type
_entity_poly.pdbx_seq_one_letter_code
_entity_poly.pdbx_strand_id
1 'polypeptide(L)'
;MEVGLLKVRTAHSEISSDAALYARISVQCNQSKLRYQKISAVARCLVTVFNEVAMFSLPEFPLEQCKISVSVYEMRTAKKSPKHLIGQLTVGKEKSSEDKHWSVMMCSVRQPIAKWHGLLI
;
A
#
# COMPACT_ATOMS: atom_id res chain seq x y z
N MET A 1 0.31 -11.17 9.50
CA MET A 1 0.66 -10.88 8.10
C MET A 1 1.49 -9.62 8.05
N GLU A 2 2.64 -9.70 7.38
CA GLU A 2 3.58 -8.60 7.22
C GLU A 2 3.41 -7.98 5.82
N VAL A 3 3.32 -6.66 5.73
CA VAL A 3 3.23 -5.94 4.46
C VAL A 3 4.23 -4.80 4.43
N GLY A 4 5.23 -4.90 3.55
CA GLY A 4 6.24 -3.86 3.35
C GLY A 4 5.87 -2.90 2.21
N LEU A 5 5.97 -1.58 2.46
CA LEU A 5 5.99 -0.56 1.41
C LEU A 5 7.43 -0.09 1.21
N LEU A 6 8.04 -0.51 0.11
CA LEU A 6 9.44 -0.19 -0.19
C LEU A 6 9.56 1.21 -0.81
N LYS A 7 8.92 1.42 -1.96
CA LYS A 7 9.03 2.67 -2.73
C LYS A 7 7.84 2.87 -3.66
N VAL A 8 7.56 4.12 -3.97
CA VAL A 8 6.52 4.55 -4.93
C VAL A 8 7.17 5.41 -6.00
N ARG A 9 6.91 5.09 -7.26
CA ARG A 9 7.32 5.91 -8.41
C ARG A 9 6.12 6.71 -8.91
N THR A 10 6.31 8.01 -9.12
CA THR A 10 5.26 8.89 -9.69
C THR A 10 5.71 9.48 -11.02
N ALA A 11 4.76 9.81 -11.90
CA ALA A 11 5.05 10.31 -13.25
C ALA A 11 5.24 11.83 -13.34
N HIS A 12 4.69 12.60 -12.39
CA HIS A 12 4.75 14.07 -12.42
C HIS A 12 6.12 14.59 -12.00
N SER A 13 6.72 15.44 -12.84
CA SER A 13 8.04 16.04 -12.64
C SER A 13 8.02 17.30 -11.77
N GLU A 14 6.89 18.04 -11.74
CA GLU A 14 6.77 19.25 -10.94
C GLU A 14 6.43 18.91 -9.48
N ILE A 15 7.47 18.68 -8.69
CA ILE A 15 7.37 18.39 -7.28
C ILE A 15 7.70 19.66 -6.51
N SER A 16 6.69 20.31 -5.92
CA SER A 16 6.97 21.43 -5.01
C SER A 16 7.66 20.94 -3.75
N SER A 17 8.55 21.77 -3.21
CA SER A 17 9.47 21.43 -2.11
C SER A 17 8.78 21.03 -0.81
N ASP A 18 7.51 21.39 -0.65
CA ASP A 18 6.67 21.04 0.50
C ASP A 18 5.77 19.81 0.25
N ALA A 19 5.89 19.14 -0.89
CA ALA A 19 5.13 17.94 -1.20
C ALA A 19 5.67 16.73 -0.41
N ALA A 20 4.77 15.98 0.21
CA ALA A 20 5.08 14.70 0.84
C ALA A 20 4.07 13.63 0.40
N LEU A 21 4.55 12.40 0.29
CA LEU A 21 3.72 11.22 0.12
C LEU A 21 3.46 10.57 1.47
N TYR A 22 2.21 10.18 1.68
CA TYR A 22 1.73 9.51 2.86
C TYR A 22 0.96 8.26 2.42
N ALA A 23 1.19 7.11 3.06
CA ALA A 23 0.49 5.88 2.69
C ALA A 23 -0.34 5.30 3.84
N ARG A 24 -1.36 4.53 3.46
CA ARG A 24 -2.16 3.70 4.36
C ARG A 24 -2.18 2.29 3.81
N ILE A 25 -1.93 1.33 4.67
CA ILE A 25 -2.10 -0.09 4.38
C ILE A 25 -3.28 -0.59 5.18
N SER A 26 -4.19 -1.33 4.57
CA SER A 26 -5.32 -1.96 5.26
C SER A 26 -5.50 -3.39 4.78
N VAL A 27 -6.02 -4.22 5.66
CA VAL A 27 -6.38 -5.60 5.36
C VAL A 27 -7.86 -5.77 5.62
N GLN A 28 -8.57 -6.44 4.73
CA GLN A 28 -9.99 -6.75 4.86
C GLN A 28 -10.18 -8.23 4.63
N CYS A 29 -10.87 -8.92 5.54
CA CYS A 29 -11.20 -10.35 5.40
C CYS A 29 -12.70 -10.52 5.55
N ASN A 30 -13.35 -11.22 4.60
CA ASN A 30 -14.80 -11.47 4.62
C ASN A 30 -15.65 -10.22 4.97
N GLN A 31 -15.38 -9.10 4.28
CA GLN A 31 -16.00 -7.78 4.51
C GLN A 31 -15.63 -7.07 5.83
N SER A 32 -15.02 -7.77 6.79
CA SER A 32 -14.48 -7.18 8.02
C SER A 32 -13.18 -6.44 7.72
N LYS A 33 -13.24 -5.11 7.69
CA LYS A 33 -12.07 -4.26 7.46
C LYS A 33 -11.29 -4.07 8.76
N LEU A 34 -10.05 -4.55 8.77
CA LEU A 34 -9.12 -4.29 9.87
C LEU A 34 -8.71 -2.81 9.86
N ARG A 35 -8.33 -2.31 11.04
CA ARG A 35 -7.82 -0.94 11.17
C ARG A 35 -6.63 -0.74 10.22
N TYR A 36 -6.69 0.33 9.43
CA TYR A 36 -5.57 0.70 8.57
C TYR A 36 -4.36 1.10 9.43
N GLN A 37 -3.17 0.74 8.96
CA GLN A 37 -1.91 1.22 9.51
C GLN A 37 -1.40 2.39 8.67
N LYS A 38 -0.90 3.41 9.36
CA LYS A 38 -0.34 4.61 8.76
C LYS A 38 1.13 4.35 8.50
N ILE A 39 1.58 4.67 7.29
CA ILE A 39 2.99 4.76 6.95
C ILE A 39 3.43 6.21 7.13
N SER A 40 4.69 6.43 7.48
CA SER A 40 5.23 7.77 7.70
C SER A 40 5.12 8.61 6.42
N ALA A 41 4.98 9.92 6.60
CA ALA A 41 5.00 10.84 5.48
C ALA A 41 6.46 11.10 5.08
N VAL A 42 6.77 10.92 3.80
CA VAL A 42 8.12 11.11 3.25
C VAL A 42 8.07 12.20 2.19
N ALA A 43 9.08 13.07 2.15
CA ALA A 43 9.21 14.08 1.11
C ALA A 43 9.08 13.43 -0.28
N ARG A 44 8.27 14.04 -1.15
CA ARG A 44 7.98 13.47 -2.46
C ARG A 44 9.22 13.58 -3.34
N CYS A 45 9.55 12.48 -4.00
CA CYS A 45 10.54 12.41 -5.08
C CYS A 45 9.93 11.68 -6.29
N LEU A 46 10.63 11.65 -7.43
CA LEU A 46 10.23 10.81 -8.57
C LEU A 46 10.08 9.33 -8.16
N VAL A 47 11.00 8.87 -7.31
CA VAL A 47 10.94 7.59 -6.60
C VAL A 47 11.06 7.87 -5.11
N THR A 48 9.94 7.89 -4.40
CA THR A 48 9.90 8.09 -2.95
C THR A 48 10.11 6.74 -2.26
N VAL A 49 11.09 6.66 -1.36
CA VAL A 49 11.42 5.44 -0.60
C VAL A 49 10.78 5.54 0.79
N PHE A 50 10.07 4.49 1.19
CA PHE A 50 9.44 4.37 2.51
C PHE A 50 10.20 3.34 3.36
N ASN A 51 10.47 2.14 2.83
CA ASN A 51 11.06 1.01 3.55
C ASN A 51 10.38 0.74 4.92
N GLU A 52 9.06 0.91 4.97
CA GLU A 52 8.27 0.71 6.18
C GLU A 52 7.44 -0.57 6.08
N VAL A 53 7.24 -1.21 7.22
CA VAL A 53 6.53 -2.48 7.34
C VAL A 53 5.33 -2.32 8.27
N ALA A 54 4.17 -2.79 7.82
CA ALA A 54 2.94 -2.83 8.60
C ALA A 54 2.60 -4.27 9.01
N MET A 55 2.26 -4.47 10.28
CA MET A 55 2.02 -5.80 10.86
C MET A 55 0.54 -5.99 11.21
N PHE A 56 -0.15 -6.92 10.54
CA PHE A 56 -1.58 -7.18 10.75
C PHE A 56 -1.80 -8.53 11.42
N SER A 57 -2.47 -8.53 12.57
CA SER A 57 -3.05 -9.74 13.14
C SER A 57 -4.27 -10.13 12.32
N LEU A 58 -4.23 -11.30 11.69
CA LEU A 58 -5.35 -11.76 10.87
C LEU A 58 -6.41 -12.43 11.75
N PRO A 59 -7.71 -12.15 11.52
CA PRO A 59 -8.80 -12.90 12.13
C PRO A 59 -8.82 -14.37 11.65
N GLU A 60 -9.59 -15.22 12.32
CA GLU A 60 -9.86 -16.61 11.92
C GLU A 60 -10.78 -16.70 10.69
N PHE A 61 -10.36 -16.12 9.57
CA PHE A 61 -11.01 -16.28 8.27
C PHE A 61 -10.04 -16.95 7.28
N PRO A 62 -10.56 -17.69 6.27
CA PRO A 62 -9.74 -18.18 5.18
C PRO A 62 -8.98 -17.04 4.50
N LEU A 63 -7.69 -17.23 4.26
CA LEU A 63 -6.84 -16.18 3.65
C LEU A 63 -7.33 -15.79 2.26
N GLU A 64 -7.97 -16.71 1.54
CA GLU A 64 -8.62 -16.47 0.25
C GLU A 64 -9.67 -15.36 0.29
N GLN A 65 -10.25 -15.09 1.45
CA GLN A 65 -11.24 -14.03 1.65
C GLN A 65 -10.61 -12.73 2.13
N CYS A 66 -9.28 -12.70 2.28
CA CYS A 66 -8.51 -11.53 2.67
C CYS A 66 -7.99 -10.76 1.46
N LYS A 67 -7.96 -9.43 1.59
CA LYS A 67 -7.41 -8.50 0.62
C LYS A 67 -6.57 -7.46 1.35
N ILE A 68 -5.46 -7.08 0.74
CA ILE A 68 -4.58 -6.00 1.18
C ILE A 68 -4.85 -4.81 0.26
N SER A 69 -5.13 -3.64 0.83
CA SER A 69 -5.21 -2.39 0.07
C SER A 69 -4.14 -1.41 0.54
N VAL A 70 -3.40 -0.85 -0.42
CA VAL A 70 -2.40 0.19 -0.20
C VAL A 70 -2.90 1.46 -0.88
N SER A 71 -3.15 2.51 -0.12
CA SER A 71 -3.54 3.82 -0.62
C SER A 71 -2.41 4.82 -0.41
N VAL A 72 -2.00 5.50 -1.46
CA VAL A 72 -0.97 6.55 -1.42
C VAL A 72 -1.65 7.90 -1.63
N TYR A 73 -1.29 8.85 -0.78
CA TYR A 73 -1.81 10.20 -0.78
C TYR A 73 -0.66 11.19 -0.94
N GLU A 74 -0.93 12.29 -1.62
CA GLU A 74 -0.11 13.49 -1.59
C GLU A 74 -0.66 14.48 -0.56
N MET A 75 0.24 15.18 0.12
CA MET A 75 -0.08 16.30 0.99
C MET A 75 1.02 17.35 0.95
N ARG A 76 0.69 18.57 1.41
CA ARG A 76 1.66 19.65 1.64
C ARG A 76 2.06 19.67 3.11
N THR A 77 3.35 19.74 3.40
CA THR A 77 3.88 19.80 4.78
C THR A 77 3.79 21.21 5.38
N ALA A 78 3.96 22.24 4.54
CA ALA A 78 3.96 23.64 4.98
C ALA A 78 2.57 24.23 5.23
N LYS A 79 1.51 23.58 4.74
CA LYS A 79 0.12 24.03 4.88
C LYS A 79 -0.73 22.90 5.43
N LYS A 80 -1.72 23.20 6.28
CA LYS A 80 -2.82 22.27 6.61
C LYS A 80 -3.68 22.05 5.37
N SER A 81 -3.16 21.25 4.44
CA SER A 81 -3.80 20.87 3.19
C SER A 81 -4.51 19.53 3.36
N PRO A 82 -5.64 19.32 2.68
CA PRO A 82 -6.26 18.00 2.63
C PRO A 82 -5.32 17.01 1.93
N LYS A 83 -5.37 15.75 2.38
CA LYS A 83 -4.64 14.65 1.74
C LYS A 83 -5.36 14.28 0.45
N HIS A 84 -4.69 14.36 -0.68
CA HIS A 84 -5.23 13.98 -1.99
C HIS A 84 -4.83 12.55 -2.31
N LEU A 85 -5.79 11.67 -2.62
CA LEU A 85 -5.48 10.29 -3.02
C LEU A 85 -4.84 10.32 -4.42
N ILE A 86 -3.60 9.86 -4.54
CA ILE A 86 -2.92 9.75 -5.85
C ILE A 86 -3.10 8.37 -6.47
N GLY A 87 -3.47 7.38 -5.67
CA GLY A 87 -3.85 6.06 -6.17
C GLY A 87 -3.87 4.99 -5.09
N GLN A 88 -4.45 3.86 -5.45
CA GLN A 88 -4.66 2.70 -4.61
C GLN A 88 -4.32 1.42 -5.39
N LEU A 89 -3.80 0.45 -4.67
CA LEU A 89 -3.64 -0.93 -5.10
C LEU A 89 -4.46 -1.82 -4.16
N THR A 90 -5.07 -2.87 -4.72
CA THR A 90 -5.60 -3.98 -3.91
C THR A 90 -5.01 -5.31 -4.40
N VAL A 91 -4.48 -6.11 -3.48
CA VAL A 91 -3.92 -7.44 -3.71
C VAL A 91 -4.73 -8.45 -2.91
N GLY A 92 -5.22 -9.49 -3.57
CA GLY A 92 -6.03 -10.54 -2.96
C GLY A 92 -6.33 -11.62 -3.99
N LYS A 93 -6.96 -12.72 -3.56
CA LYS A 93 -7.40 -13.79 -4.47
C LYS A 93 -8.63 -13.32 -5.25
N GLU A 94 -8.40 -12.79 -6.44
CA GLU A 94 -9.42 -12.34 -7.39
C GLU A 94 -9.05 -12.73 -8.83
N LYS A 95 -9.87 -12.39 -9.83
CA LYS A 95 -9.55 -12.65 -11.26
C LYS A 95 -8.76 -11.50 -11.90
N SER A 96 -7.69 -11.02 -11.27
CA SER A 96 -6.87 -9.90 -11.77
C SER A 96 -5.38 -10.25 -11.82
N SER A 97 -4.56 -9.42 -12.47
CA SER A 97 -3.09 -9.60 -12.53
C SER A 97 -2.42 -9.58 -11.14
N GLU A 98 -3.11 -9.02 -10.15
CA GLU A 98 -2.73 -8.95 -8.75
C GLU A 98 -2.84 -10.30 -8.04
N ASP A 99 -3.67 -11.20 -8.56
CA ASP A 99 -3.82 -12.59 -8.08
C ASP A 99 -2.52 -13.38 -8.16
N LYS A 100 -1.66 -13.08 -9.14
CA LYS A 100 -0.36 -13.74 -9.24
C LYS A 100 0.54 -13.40 -8.06
N HIS A 101 0.52 -12.15 -7.57
CA HIS A 101 1.32 -11.80 -6.39
C HIS A 101 0.77 -12.48 -5.14
N TRP A 102 -0.55 -12.44 -4.97
CA TRP A 102 -1.23 -13.12 -3.87
C TRP A 102 -0.92 -14.63 -3.85
N SER A 103 -1.04 -15.30 -5.00
CA SER A 103 -0.78 -16.72 -5.15
C SER A 103 0.66 -17.08 -4.79
N VAL A 104 1.66 -16.32 -5.26
CA VAL A 104 3.07 -16.57 -4.89
C VAL A 104 3.27 -16.35 -3.39
N MET A 105 2.68 -15.30 -2.79
CA MET A 105 2.76 -15.07 -1.35
C MET A 105 2.17 -16.25 -0.54
N MET A 106 1.07 -16.83 -0.99
CA MET A 106 0.45 -18.00 -0.34
C MET A 106 1.30 -19.27 -0.47
N CYS A 107 2.01 -19.45 -1.58
CA CYS A 107 2.90 -20.59 -1.79
C CYS A 107 4.26 -20.44 -1.09
N SER A 108 4.70 -19.21 -0.81
CA SER A 108 6.01 -18.88 -0.26
C SER A 108 5.92 -18.43 1.21
N VAL A 109 5.31 -19.27 2.05
CA VAL A 109 5.13 -18.97 3.48
C VAL A 109 6.48 -18.67 4.16
N ARG A 110 6.53 -17.57 4.93
CA ARG A 110 7.74 -17.04 5.63
C ARG A 110 8.85 -16.54 4.70
N GLN A 111 8.61 -16.44 3.39
CA GLN A 111 9.53 -15.80 2.46
C GLN A 111 8.91 -14.49 1.97
N PRO A 112 9.55 -13.33 2.18
CA PRO A 112 9.03 -12.07 1.69
C PRO A 112 9.07 -12.06 0.15
N ILE A 113 7.95 -11.69 -0.46
CA ILE A 113 7.83 -11.53 -1.91
C ILE A 113 7.61 -10.06 -2.21
N ALA A 114 8.40 -9.51 -3.14
CA ALA A 114 8.32 -8.12 -3.56
C ALA A 114 7.94 -8.05 -5.05
N LYS A 115 7.00 -7.18 -5.38
CA LYS A 115 6.56 -6.94 -6.76
C LYS A 115 6.14 -5.48 -6.94
N TRP A 116 6.36 -4.96 -8.13
CA TRP A 116 5.82 -3.66 -8.54
C TRP A 116 4.37 -3.79 -8.99
N HIS A 117 3.60 -2.75 -8.69
CA HIS A 117 2.19 -2.67 -8.98
C HIS A 117 1.81 -1.28 -9.49
N GLY A 118 0.84 -1.22 -10.38
CA GLY A 118 0.20 0.03 -10.76
C GLY A 118 -0.70 0.53 -9.63
N LEU A 119 -0.70 1.84 -9.41
CA LEU A 119 -1.70 2.49 -8.56
C LEU A 119 -2.83 2.98 -9.45
N LEU A 120 -4.07 2.63 -9.10
CA LEU A 120 -5.28 3.03 -9.81
C LEU A 120 -6.08 4.03 -8.95
N ILE A 121 -6.85 4.92 -9.58
CA ILE A 121 -7.77 5.85 -8.90
C ILE A 121 -9.19 5.36 -9.12
#